data_AF-A0AAV7GK75-F1
#
_entry.id   AF-A0AAV7GK75-F1
#
_cell.length_a   1.000
_cell.length_b   1.000
_cell.length_c   1.000
_cell.angle_alpha   90.00
_cell.angle_beta   90.00
_cell.angle_gamma   90.00
#
_symmetry.space_group_name_H-M   'P 1'
#
loop_
_entity.id
_entity.type
_entity.pdbx_description
1 polymer ?
#
loop_
_entity_poly.entity_id
_entity_poly.type
_entity_poly.pdbx_seq_one_letter_code
_entity_poly.pdbx_strand_id
1 'polypeptide(L)'
;MAPMERWTGIVNVRLNPSNGGSFFKVAVSLLLCPFSKTLAVPSVNAIFFKGDRVEGTGNPVIERLSESKNIAEILVAKLGGSVNAWVVEASTFSGPFAVFREFVPSVNSRGEPKHYDPDGFPASKSIVAIMSNSIDQV
;
A
#
# COMPACT_ATOMS: atom_id res chain seq x y z
N MET A 1 -17.47 23.54 -1.50
CA MET A 1 -17.57 22.10 -1.85
C MET A 1 -17.53 21.33 -0.56
N ALA A 2 -18.53 20.49 -0.26
CA ALA A 2 -18.45 19.63 0.93
C ALA A 2 -17.25 18.67 0.79
N PRO A 3 -16.54 18.33 1.88
CA PRO A 3 -15.48 17.32 1.81
C PRO A 3 -16.06 16.01 1.28
N MET A 4 -15.38 15.40 0.30
CA MET A 4 -15.76 14.05 -0.14
C MET A 4 -15.64 13.10 1.05
N GLU A 5 -16.64 12.27 1.23
CA GLU A 5 -16.62 11.22 2.25
C GLU A 5 -15.60 10.14 1.88
N ARG A 6 -15.05 9.48 2.89
CA ARG A 6 -13.97 8.52 2.69
C ARG A 6 -14.15 7.30 3.57
N TRP A 7 -13.90 6.13 2.99
CA TRP A 7 -13.67 4.93 3.78
C TRP A 7 -12.17 4.86 4.11
N THR A 8 -11.84 4.70 5.39
CA THR A 8 -10.44 4.55 5.84
C THR A 8 -10.32 3.35 6.76
N GLY A 9 -9.37 2.48 6.44
CA GLY A 9 -9.21 1.22 7.16
C GLY A 9 -7.85 0.58 6.90
N ILE A 10 -7.67 -0.60 7.46
CA ILE A 10 -6.54 -1.47 7.18
C ILE A 10 -7.11 -2.78 6.68
N VAL A 11 -6.64 -3.24 5.52
CA VAL A 11 -7.00 -4.52 4.92
C VAL A 11 -5.78 -5.42 4.84
N ASN A 12 -6.00 -6.73 4.91
CA ASN A 12 -4.93 -7.73 4.78
C ASN A 12 -5.15 -8.51 3.50
N VAL A 13 -4.33 -8.28 2.49
CA VAL A 13 -4.49 -8.89 1.16
C VAL A 13 -3.38 -9.88 0.86
N ARG A 14 -3.66 -10.83 -0.05
CA ARG A 14 -2.66 -11.75 -0.61
C ARG A 14 -2.49 -11.46 -2.09
N LEU A 15 -1.26 -11.61 -2.60
CA LEU A 15 -0.99 -11.53 -4.05
C LEU A 15 -1.39 -12.80 -4.79
N ASN A 16 -1.20 -13.97 -4.16
CA ASN A 16 -1.56 -15.26 -4.74
C ASN A 16 -2.61 -15.96 -3.86
N PRO A 17 -3.70 -16.49 -4.45
CA PRO A 17 -4.76 -17.20 -3.72
C PRO A 17 -4.32 -18.59 -3.23
N SER A 18 -3.22 -19.15 -3.76
CA SER A 18 -2.61 -20.37 -3.23
C SER A 18 -2.09 -20.12 -1.81
N ASN A 19 -2.46 -21.01 -0.87
CA ASN A 19 -2.33 -20.88 0.60
C ASN A 19 -0.93 -20.64 1.20
N GLY A 20 0.11 -20.37 0.41
CA GLY A 20 1.49 -20.17 0.87
C GLY A 20 2.06 -18.75 0.69
N GLY A 21 1.28 -17.78 0.21
CA GLY A 21 1.76 -16.42 -0.03
C GLY A 21 1.72 -15.52 1.23
N SER A 22 2.69 -14.61 1.32
CA SER A 22 2.73 -13.53 2.33
C SER A 22 1.47 -12.67 2.31
N PHE A 23 1.02 -12.24 3.48
CA PHE A 23 0.00 -11.20 3.61
C PHE A 23 0.63 -9.82 3.55
N PHE A 24 -0.07 -8.91 2.87
CA PHE A 24 0.23 -7.49 2.83
C PHE A 24 -0.79 -6.78 3.68
N LYS A 25 -0.31 -6.02 4.65
CA LYS A 25 -1.15 -5.09 5.41
C LYS A 25 -1.17 -3.77 4.65
N VAL A 26 -2.35 -3.32 4.28
CA VAL A 26 -2.52 -2.09 3.49
C VAL A 26 -3.40 -1.14 4.26
N ALA A 27 -2.87 0.02 4.65
CA ALA A 27 -3.72 1.10 5.12
C ALA A 27 -4.26 1.86 3.91
N VAL A 28 -5.58 2.02 3.88
CA VAL A 28 -6.34 2.45 2.72
C VAL A 28 -7.21 3.63 3.11
N SER A 29 -7.21 4.66 2.28
CA SER A 29 -8.16 5.76 2.36
C SER A 29 -8.76 6.00 0.99
N LEU A 30 -10.02 5.59 0.81
CA LEU A 30 -10.72 5.57 -0.46
C LEU A 30 -11.86 6.59 -0.48
N LEU A 31 -12.02 7.26 -1.61
CA LEU A 31 -13.15 8.17 -1.84
C LEU A 31 -14.45 7.40 -1.95
N LEU A 32 -15.49 7.94 -1.32
CA LEU A 32 -16.86 7.48 -1.46
C LEU A 32 -17.68 8.53 -2.21
N CYS A 33 -18.59 8.05 -3.06
CA CYS A 33 -19.62 8.88 -3.63
C CYS A 33 -20.59 9.32 -2.52
N PRO A 34 -20.84 10.63 -2.33
CA PRO A 34 -21.65 11.13 -1.21
C PRO A 34 -23.08 10.54 -1.16
N PHE A 35 -23.65 10.21 -2.32
CA PHE A 35 -25.05 9.78 -2.43
C PHE A 35 -25.22 8.27 -2.38
N SER A 36 -24.38 7.51 -3.10
CA SER A 36 -24.49 6.05 -3.19
C SER A 36 -23.65 5.31 -2.15
N LYS A 37 -22.72 6.00 -1.46
CA LYS A 37 -21.70 5.41 -0.57
C LYS A 37 -20.82 4.34 -1.24
N THR A 38 -20.87 4.24 -2.56
CA THR A 38 -19.98 3.37 -3.35
C THR A 38 -18.64 4.05 -3.54
N LEU A 39 -17.61 3.28 -3.89
CA LEU A 39 -16.30 3.84 -4.24
C LEU A 39 -16.41 4.85 -5.38
N ALA A 40 -15.75 5.99 -5.23
CA ALA A 40 -15.64 7.01 -6.26
C ALA A 40 -14.30 6.93 -6.98
N VAL A 41 -14.27 7.34 -8.25
CA VAL A 41 -13.04 7.38 -9.06
C VAL A 41 -12.15 8.54 -8.60
N PRO A 42 -10.92 8.28 -8.13
CA PRO A 42 -10.00 9.34 -7.75
C PRO A 42 -9.35 9.97 -8.99
N SER A 43 -8.93 11.23 -8.89
CA SER A 43 -8.02 11.84 -9.87
C SER A 43 -6.58 11.30 -9.75
N VAL A 44 -6.18 10.86 -8.56
CA VAL A 44 -4.82 10.37 -8.25
C VAL A 44 -4.88 9.20 -7.28
N ASN A 45 -4.04 8.19 -7.50
CA ASN A 45 -3.73 7.15 -6.52
C ASN A 45 -2.33 7.38 -5.94
N ALA A 46 -2.26 7.69 -4.64
CA ALA A 46 -1.00 7.81 -3.92
C ALA A 46 -0.62 6.44 -3.34
N ILE A 47 0.48 5.86 -3.81
CA ILE A 47 0.97 4.55 -3.38
C ILE A 47 2.26 4.77 -2.61
N PHE A 48 2.29 4.36 -1.35
CA PHE A 48 3.44 4.49 -0.47
C PHE A 48 3.84 3.11 0.06
N PHE A 49 5.07 2.73 -0.23
CA PHE A 49 5.66 1.51 0.30
C PHE A 49 6.37 1.83 1.60
N LYS A 50 5.79 1.36 2.72
CA LYS A 50 6.34 1.62 4.05
C LYS A 50 7.45 0.62 4.33
N GLY A 51 8.61 1.14 4.72
CA GLY A 51 9.75 0.36 5.21
C GLY A 51 9.61 -0.02 6.69
N ASP A 52 10.74 -0.19 7.35
CA ASP A 52 10.78 -0.57 8.76
C ASP A 52 10.03 0.41 9.66
N ARG A 53 9.33 -0.15 10.64
CA ARG A 53 8.66 0.61 11.69
C ARG A 53 9.70 1.02 12.73
N VAL A 54 9.83 2.32 12.96
CA VAL A 54 10.62 2.89 14.06
C VAL A 54 9.65 3.39 15.12
N GLU A 55 9.74 2.92 16.36
CA GLU A 55 8.86 3.35 17.47
C GLU A 55 9.66 3.51 18.78
N GLY A 56 9.09 4.21 19.76
CA GLY A 56 9.73 4.42 21.06
C GLY A 56 10.88 5.44 21.05
N THR A 57 10.89 6.32 20.06
CA THR A 57 11.87 7.42 19.92
C THR A 57 11.57 8.62 20.82
N GLY A 58 10.34 8.72 21.33
CA GLY A 58 9.85 9.89 22.09
C GLY A 58 9.58 11.12 21.22
N ASN A 59 9.85 11.07 19.91
CA ASN A 59 9.53 12.14 18.98
C ASN A 59 8.10 11.95 18.42
N PRO A 60 7.16 12.88 18.70
CA PRO A 60 5.76 12.70 18.34
C PRO A 60 5.51 12.62 16.83
N VAL A 61 6.38 13.22 16.01
CA VAL A 61 6.28 13.14 14.55
C VAL A 61 6.68 11.75 14.06
N ILE A 62 7.76 11.19 14.63
CA ILE A 62 8.22 9.84 14.27
C ILE A 62 7.15 8.84 14.67
N GLU A 63 6.70 8.85 15.94
CA GLU A 63 5.66 7.93 16.42
C GLU A 63 4.38 8.00 15.57
N ARG A 64 3.99 9.21 15.13
CA ARG A 64 2.83 9.38 14.25
C ARG A 64 3.05 8.70 12.90
N LEU A 65 4.23 8.85 12.30
CA LEU A 65 4.57 8.25 11.00
C LEU A 65 4.80 6.74 11.08
N SER A 66 5.03 6.18 12.25
CA SER A 66 5.15 4.72 12.47
C SER A 66 3.86 3.96 12.15
N GLU A 67 2.71 4.65 12.20
CA GLU A 67 1.39 4.09 11.92
C GLU A 67 0.94 4.36 10.47
N SER A 68 0.67 3.30 9.72
CA SER A 68 0.37 3.38 8.29
C SER A 68 -0.93 4.12 7.98
N LYS A 69 -1.92 4.02 8.88
CA LYS A 69 -3.16 4.79 8.78
C LYS A 69 -2.89 6.29 8.82
N ASN A 70 -2.00 6.74 9.71
CA ASN A 70 -1.62 8.14 9.82
C ASN A 70 -0.88 8.61 8.56
N ILE A 71 -0.02 7.77 7.97
CA ILE A 71 0.63 8.07 6.69
C ILE A 71 -0.44 8.27 5.60
N ALA A 72 -1.44 7.37 5.50
CA ALA A 72 -2.50 7.49 4.50
C ALA A 72 -3.29 8.80 4.65
N GLU A 73 -3.64 9.17 5.89
CA GLU A 73 -4.32 10.43 6.19
C GLU A 73 -3.46 11.66 5.80
N ILE A 74 -2.15 11.61 6.08
CA ILE A 74 -1.21 12.68 5.70
C ILE A 74 -1.11 12.81 4.17
N LEU A 75 -1.04 11.68 3.45
CA LEU A 75 -0.99 11.68 1.98
C LEU A 75 -2.23 12.34 1.38
N VAL A 76 -3.42 11.95 1.86
CA VAL A 76 -4.69 12.55 1.43
C VAL A 76 -4.71 14.05 1.74
N ALA A 77 -4.34 14.45 2.95
CA ALA A 77 -4.33 15.85 3.36
C ALA A 77 -3.37 16.71 2.52
N LYS A 78 -2.22 16.16 2.13
CA LYS A 78 -1.21 16.87 1.32
C LYS A 78 -1.53 16.91 -0.17
N LEU A 79 -2.13 15.85 -0.71
CA LEU A 79 -2.38 15.72 -2.15
C LEU A 79 -3.77 16.25 -2.57
N GLY A 80 -4.70 16.42 -1.62
CA GLY A 80 -5.98 17.09 -1.84
C GLY A 80 -7.19 16.15 -2.01
N GLY A 81 -8.34 16.74 -2.34
CA GLY A 81 -9.67 16.14 -2.14
C GLY A 81 -10.05 14.98 -3.06
N SER A 82 -9.34 14.75 -4.17
CA SER A 82 -9.65 13.68 -5.13
C SER A 82 -8.51 12.66 -5.26
N VAL A 83 -8.00 12.21 -4.13
CA VAL A 83 -6.90 11.24 -4.03
C VAL A 83 -7.38 10.00 -3.29
N ASN A 84 -7.02 8.80 -3.76
CA ASN A 84 -7.02 7.58 -2.94
C ASN A 84 -5.59 7.34 -2.43
N ALA A 85 -5.44 6.89 -1.19
CA ALA A 85 -4.13 6.59 -0.61
C ALA A 85 -4.02 5.12 -0.22
N TRP A 86 -2.86 4.53 -0.53
CA TRP A 86 -2.51 3.13 -0.32
C TRP A 86 -1.14 3.07 0.34
N VAL A 87 -1.10 2.70 1.62
CA VAL A 87 0.16 2.52 2.36
C VAL A 87 0.37 1.02 2.54
N VAL A 88 1.29 0.47 1.75
CA VAL A 88 1.57 -0.96 1.67
C VAL A 88 2.71 -1.30 2.64
N GLU A 89 2.44 -2.18 3.59
CA GLU A 89 3.43 -2.77 4.48
C GLU A 89 3.76 -4.20 3.99
N ALA A 90 5.05 -4.48 3.79
CA ALA A 90 5.52 -5.83 3.49
C ALA A 90 5.56 -6.67 4.77
N SER A 91 5.35 -7.98 4.66
CA SER A 91 5.58 -8.90 5.77
C SER A 91 7.06 -9.16 6.05
N THR A 92 7.94 -8.97 5.05
CA THR A 92 9.36 -9.33 5.13
C THR A 92 10.20 -8.51 4.16
N PHE A 93 11.21 -7.80 4.66
CA PHE A 93 12.30 -7.24 3.86
C PHE A 93 13.46 -8.24 3.84
N SER A 94 13.98 -8.56 2.66
CA SER A 94 15.19 -9.37 2.51
C SER A 94 16.35 -8.47 2.10
N GLY A 95 17.14 -8.01 3.09
CA GLY A 95 18.36 -7.21 2.85
C GLY A 95 18.16 -5.69 2.92
N PRO A 96 19.22 -4.90 2.61
CA PRO A 96 19.22 -3.43 2.74
C PRO A 96 18.38 -2.71 1.68
N PHE A 97 17.86 -3.46 0.69
CA PHE A 97 16.96 -2.93 -0.32
C PHE A 97 15.53 -3.39 -0.01
N ALA A 98 14.60 -2.44 0.02
CA ALA A 98 13.17 -2.69 0.22
C ALA A 98 12.53 -3.29 -1.04
N VAL A 99 13.04 -4.45 -1.50
CA VAL A 99 12.39 -5.23 -2.55
C VAL A 99 11.33 -6.09 -1.87
N PHE A 100 10.06 -5.82 -2.19
CA PHE A 100 8.98 -6.74 -1.91
C PHE A 100 9.25 -7.99 -2.72
N ARG A 101 9.77 -9.04 -2.08
CA ARG A 101 10.23 -10.26 -2.75
C ARG A 101 9.12 -10.85 -3.63
N GLU A 102 7.87 -10.67 -3.25
CA GLU A 102 6.69 -11.14 -3.95
C GLU A 102 6.38 -10.35 -5.24
N PHE A 103 7.05 -9.21 -5.49
CA PHE A 103 6.86 -8.39 -6.69
C PHE A 103 7.81 -8.80 -7.81
N VAL A 104 8.81 -9.63 -7.51
CA VAL A 104 9.82 -10.06 -8.47
C VAL A 104 9.87 -11.59 -8.53
N PRO A 105 10.05 -12.21 -9.71
CA PRO A 105 9.98 -13.67 -9.84
C PRO A 105 11.04 -14.42 -9.03
N SER A 106 12.25 -13.86 -8.93
CA SER A 106 13.33 -14.47 -8.13
C SER A 106 14.37 -13.43 -7.68
N VAL A 107 14.88 -13.61 -6.47
CA VAL A 107 15.94 -12.79 -5.88
C VAL A 107 17.18 -13.63 -5.53
N ASN A 108 18.36 -13.01 -5.51
CA ASN A 108 19.59 -13.63 -5.01
C ASN A 108 19.64 -13.61 -3.47
N SER A 109 20.73 -14.08 -2.87
CA SER A 109 20.91 -14.11 -1.41
C SER A 109 20.96 -12.73 -0.73
N ARG A 110 21.03 -11.65 -1.51
CA ARG A 110 21.04 -10.25 -1.05
C ARG A 110 19.69 -9.54 -1.26
N GLY A 111 18.69 -10.22 -1.80
CA GLY A 111 17.38 -9.64 -2.11
C GLY A 111 17.29 -8.91 -3.46
N GLU A 112 18.36 -8.91 -4.25
CA GLU A 112 18.37 -8.27 -5.57
C GLU A 112 17.72 -9.19 -6.61
N PRO A 113 16.98 -8.65 -7.60
CA PRO A 113 16.50 -9.44 -8.73
C PRO A 113 17.65 -10.19 -9.41
N LYS A 114 17.50 -11.51 -9.65
CA LYS A 114 18.57 -12.32 -10.27
C LYS A 114 18.88 -11.88 -11.71
N HIS A 115 17.90 -11.35 -12.42
CA HIS A 115 18.02 -10.76 -13.74
C HIS A 115 16.92 -9.71 -13.92
N TYR A 116 17.13 -8.77 -14.84
CA TYR A 116 16.08 -7.89 -15.32
C TYR A 116 15.38 -8.56 -16.52
N ASP A 117 14.06 -8.73 -16.42
CA ASP A 117 13.20 -9.12 -17.52
C ASP A 117 12.19 -7.98 -17.74
N PRO A 118 12.24 -7.28 -18.88
CA PRO A 118 11.28 -6.22 -19.18
C PRO A 118 9.87 -6.76 -19.48
N ASP A 119 9.73 -8.05 -19.79
CA ASP A 119 8.47 -8.62 -20.22
C ASP A 119 7.53 -8.88 -19.02
N GLY A 120 6.24 -8.62 -19.23
CA GLY A 120 5.19 -8.99 -18.30
C GLY A 120 5.04 -8.15 -17.02
N PHE A 121 5.91 -7.16 -16.76
CA PHE A 121 5.81 -6.17 -15.67
C PHE A 121 5.39 -6.75 -14.31
N PRO A 122 6.16 -7.68 -13.72
CA PRO A 122 5.74 -8.41 -12.52
C PRO A 122 5.44 -7.48 -11.33
N ALA A 123 6.25 -6.44 -11.11
CA ALA A 123 6.03 -5.51 -10.01
C ALA A 123 4.74 -4.69 -10.15
N SER A 124 4.44 -4.17 -11.35
CA SER A 124 3.21 -3.38 -11.54
C SER A 124 1.96 -4.27 -11.46
N LYS A 125 2.02 -5.50 -11.97
CA LYS A 125 0.95 -6.50 -11.79
C LYS A 125 0.68 -6.77 -10.32
N SER A 126 1.72 -6.95 -9.51
CA SER A 126 1.56 -7.15 -8.06
C SER A 126 0.95 -5.93 -7.37
N ILE A 127 1.34 -4.72 -7.74
CA ILE A 127 0.74 -3.48 -7.19
C ILE A 127 -0.75 -3.40 -7.53
N VAL A 128 -1.11 -3.62 -8.79
CA VAL A 128 -2.50 -3.62 -9.24
C VAL A 128 -3.30 -4.70 -8.50
N ALA A 129 -2.75 -5.91 -8.35
CA ALA A 129 -3.39 -6.99 -7.61
C ALA A 129 -3.62 -6.63 -6.13
N ILE A 130 -2.65 -6.00 -5.46
CA ILE A 130 -2.83 -5.52 -4.07
C ILE A 130 -3.98 -4.52 -3.99
N MET A 131 -4.03 -3.56 -4.92
CA MET A 131 -5.09 -2.55 -4.93
C MET A 131 -6.45 -3.15 -5.21
N SER A 132 -6.57 -4.03 -6.22
CA SER A 132 -7.81 -4.74 -6.54
C SER A 132 -8.30 -5.59 -5.37
N ASN A 133 -7.43 -6.42 -4.79
CA ASN A 133 -7.79 -7.28 -3.67
C ASN A 133 -8.11 -6.47 -2.40
N SER A 134 -7.57 -5.26 -2.28
CA SER A 134 -7.89 -4.33 -1.20
C SER A 134 -9.27 -3.72 -1.38
N ILE A 135 -9.66 -3.38 -2.61
CA ILE A 135 -11.00 -2.90 -2.97
C ILE A 135 -12.05 -3.97 -2.69
N ASP A 136 -11.77 -5.24 -2.99
CA ASP A 136 -12.69 -6.35 -2.75
C ASP A 136 -13.00 -6.59 -1.25
N GLN A 137 -12.25 -5.96 -0.34
CA GLN A 137 -12.48 -6.01 1.11
C GLN A 137 -13.26 -4.82 1.68
N VAL A 138 -13.69 -3.87 0.83
CA VAL A 138 -14.37 -2.62 1.21
C VAL A 138 -15.81 -2.61 0.72
#